data_AF-A0A9D9ZM07-F1
#
_entry.id   AF-A0A9D9ZM07-F1
#
_cell.length_a   1.000
_cell.length_b   1.000
_cell.length_c   1.000
_cell.angle_alpha   90.00
_cell.angle_beta   90.00
_cell.angle_gamma   90.00
#
_symmetry.space_group_name_H-M   'P 1'
#
loop_
_entity.id
_entity.type
_entity.pdbx_description
1 polymer ?
#
loop_
_entity_poly.entity_id
_entity_poly.type
_entity_poly.pdbx_seq_one_letter_code
_entity_poly.pdbx_strand_id
1 'polypeptide(L)' 'MKSNLLINNLIKTENKNQTIVKNVSLVIFGTIFMSLMAQLKIVLPFTPVPITGGTFAVMLIGLLYGKKLAPATLLSYIV' A
#
# COMPACT_ATOMS: atom_id res chain seq x y z
N MET A 1 4.67 -17.08 -11.55
CA MET A 1 3.48 -16.50 -10.88
C MET A 1 3.23 -15.06 -11.35
N LYS A 2 2.26 -14.87 -12.26
CA LYS A 2 1.89 -13.58 -12.88
C LYS A 2 1.16 -12.70 -11.82
N SER A 3 1.92 -11.98 -10.99
CA SER A 3 1.38 -11.25 -9.83
C SER A 3 0.53 -10.01 -10.16
N ASN A 4 0.42 -9.63 -11.43
CA ASN A 4 -0.27 -8.39 -11.84
C ASN A 4 -1.68 -8.64 -12.41
N LEU A 5 -2.23 -9.86 -12.24
CA LEU A 5 -3.49 -10.23 -12.87
C LEU A 5 -4.70 -9.45 -12.32
N LEU A 6 -4.77 -9.18 -11.02
CA LEU A 6 -5.92 -8.46 -10.42
C LEU A 6 -5.95 -6.98 -10.84
N ILE A 7 -4.82 -6.28 -10.74
CA ILE A 7 -4.72 -4.86 -11.13
C ILE A 7 -4.85 -4.68 -12.65
N ASN A 8 -4.37 -5.63 -13.45
CA ASN A 8 -4.51 -5.57 -14.90
C ASN A 8 -5.92 -5.95 -15.40
N ASN A 9 -6.66 -6.78 -14.67
CA ASN A 9 -8.07 -7.06 -14.99
C ASN A 9 -9.00 -5.91 -14.61
N LEU A 10 -8.73 -5.23 -13.48
CA LEU A 10 -9.53 -4.09 -13.03
C LEU A 10 -9.24 -2.81 -13.83
N ILE A 11 -7.97 -2.63 -14.24
CA ILE A 11 -7.54 -1.46 -15.01
C ILE A 11 -6.79 -1.97 -16.24
N LYS A 12 -7.56 -2.27 -17.30
CA LYS A 12 -7.03 -2.69 -18.60
C LYS A 12 -6.22 -1.54 -19.20
N THR A 13 -4.91 -1.72 -19.25
CA THR A 13 -3.98 -0.69 -19.72
C THR A 13 -3.43 -1.12 -21.07
N GLU A 14 -3.80 -0.44 -22.15
CA GLU A 14 -3.42 -0.83 -23.52
C GLU A 14 -2.07 -0.25 -23.96
N ASN A 15 -1.55 0.77 -23.26
CA ASN A 15 -0.28 1.43 -23.59
C ASN A 15 0.77 1.33 -22.47
N LYS A 16 2.03 1.08 -22.84
CA LYS A 16 3.17 0.97 -21.90
C LYS A 16 3.35 2.23 -21.04
N ASN A 17 3.18 3.42 -21.62
CA ASN A 17 3.29 4.69 -20.88
C ASN A 17 2.21 4.83 -19.80
N GLN A 18 0.99 4.36 -20.07
CA GLN A 18 -0.11 4.40 -19.11
C GLN A 18 0.12 3.43 -17.93
N THR A 19 0.87 2.33 -18.14
CA THR A 19 1.20 1.41 -17.03
C THR A 19 2.15 2.03 -16.01
N ILE A 20 3.07 2.89 -16.44
CA ILE A 20 4.00 3.58 -15.54
C ILE A 20 3.23 4.62 -14.72
N VAL A 21 2.41 5.44 -15.38
CA VAL A 21 1.56 6.44 -14.71
C VAL A 21 0.62 5.78 -13.70
N LYS A 22 0.00 4.65 -14.07
CA LYS A 22 -0.84 3.86 -13.17
C LYS A 22 -0.07 3.39 -11.93
N ASN A 23 1.11 2.82 -12.11
CA ASN A 23 1.89 2.29 -11.00
C ASN A 23 2.35 3.39 -10.05
N VAL A 24 2.77 4.54 -10.57
CA VAL A 24 3.16 5.70 -9.77
C VAL A 24 1.97 6.24 -8.98
N SER A 25 0.81 6.39 -9.62
CA SER A 25 -0.43 6.82 -8.96
C SER A 25 -0.85 5.84 -7.84
N LEU A 26 -0.75 4.53 -8.09
CA LEU A 26 -1.01 3.52 -7.08
C LEU A 26 -0.08 3.67 -5.88
N VAL A 27 1.23 3.80 -6.10
CA VAL A 27 2.21 3.94 -5.02
C VAL A 27 1.90 5.19 -4.18
N ILE A 28 1.63 6.33 -4.80
CA ILE A 28 1.28 7.57 -4.09
C ILE A 28 0.02 7.37 -3.25
N PHE A 29 -1.03 6.78 -3.82
CA PHE A 29 -2.28 6.51 -3.10
C PHE A 29 -2.05 5.56 -1.91
N GLY A 30 -1.26 4.51 -2.10
CA GLY A 30 -0.91 3.56 -1.05
C GLY A 30 -0.11 4.20 0.08
N THR A 31 0.82 5.10 -0.22
CA THR A 31 1.60 5.84 0.79
C THR A 31 0.72 6.76 1.62
N ILE A 32 -0.19 7.51 0.97
CA ILE A 32 -1.16 8.37 1.67
C ILE A 32 -2.07 7.54 2.58
N PHE A 33 -2.61 6.44 2.06
CA PHE A 33 -3.45 5.53 2.84
C PHE A 33 -2.70 4.97 4.06
N MET A 34 -1.44 4.57 3.88
CA MET A 34 -0.60 4.08 4.98
C MET A 34 -0.35 5.13 6.04
N SER A 35 -0.06 6.38 5.64
CA SER A 35 0.13 7.50 6.55
C SER A 35 -1.12 7.81 7.37
N LEU A 36 -2.31 7.73 6.77
CA LEU A 36 -3.57 7.91 7.49
C LEU A 36 -3.81 6.78 8.50
N MET A 37 -3.53 5.53 8.13
CA MET A 37 -3.69 4.39 9.04
C MET A 37 -2.67 4.40 10.19
N ALA A 38 -1.46 4.92 9.97
CA ALA A 38 -0.46 5.05 11.02
C ALA A 38 -0.86 6.05 12.12
N GLN A 39 -1.71 7.02 11.80
CA GLN A 39 -2.25 7.98 12.77
C GLN A 39 -3.28 7.36 13.71
N LEU A 40 -3.89 6.23 13.35
CA LEU A 40 -4.82 5.50 14.20
C LEU A 40 -4.04 4.82 15.33
N LYS A 41 -3.91 5.52 16.46
CA LYS A 41 -3.19 5.08 17.65
C LYS A 41 -4.16 4.85 18.80
N ILE A 42 -4.24 3.61 19.27
CA ILE A 42 -5.04 3.23 20.43
C ILE A 42 -4.08 3.00 21.59
N VAL A 43 -4.16 3.86 22.60
CA VAL A 43 -3.35 3.74 23.82
C VAL A 43 -4.11 2.87 24.81
N LEU A 44 -3.56 1.71 25.13
CA LEU A 44 -4.11 0.85 26.18
C LEU A 44 -3.54 1.30 27.54
N PRO A 45 -4.37 1.42 28.58
CA PRO A 45 -3.92 1.88 29.90
C PRO A 45 -2.96 0.91 30.60
N PHE A 46 -2.87 -0.34 30.13
CA PHE A 46 -2.07 -1.39 30.77
C PHE A 46 -0.74 -1.69 30.05
N THR A 47 -0.47 -1.08 28.89
CA THR A 47 0.75 -1.37 28.10
C THR A 47 1.46 -0.08 27.69
N PRO A 48 2.79 0.02 27.86
CA PRO A 48 3.57 1.17 27.40
C PRO A 48 3.55 1.35 25.87
N VAL A 49 3.25 0.27 25.14
CA VAL A 49 3.28 0.25 23.68
C VAL A 49 1.87 0.49 23.12
N PRO A 50 1.67 1.55 22.34
CA PRO A 50 0.39 1.85 21.72
C PRO A 50 0.17 0.94 20.50
N ILE A 51 -1.06 0.44 20.34
CA ILE A 51 -1.45 -0.31 19.14
C ILE A 51 -1.76 0.69 18.03
N THR A 52 -1.14 0.53 16.86
CA THR A 52 -1.37 1.41 15.71
C THR A 52 -2.00 0.65 14.55
N GLY A 53 -2.72 1.37 13.68
CA GLY A 53 -3.29 0.84 12.44
C GLY A 53 -2.26 0.53 11.35
N GLY A 54 -0.96 0.78 11.59
CA GLY A 54 0.10 0.60 10.59
C GLY A 54 0.24 -0.84 10.11
N THR A 55 0.11 -1.83 11.00
CA THR A 55 0.21 -3.26 10.63
C THR A 55 -0.94 -3.70 9.72
N PHE A 56 -2.15 -3.22 9.99
CA PHE A 56 -3.31 -3.45 9.12
C PHE A 56 -3.09 -2.83 7.73
N ALA A 57 -2.57 -1.60 7.68
CA ALA A 57 -2.27 -0.92 6.42
C ALA A 57 -1.26 -1.70 5.57
N VAL A 58 -0.19 -2.20 6.19
CA VAL A 58 0.84 -2.99 5.50
C VAL A 58 0.25 -4.29 4.94
N MET A 59 -0.57 -5.01 5.70
CA MET A 59 -1.24 -6.22 5.21
C MET A 59 -2.17 -5.92 4.03
N LEU A 60 -2.97 -4.86 4.12
CA LEU A 60 -3.92 -4.49 3.08
C LEU A 60 -3.20 -4.06 1.79
N ILE A 61 -2.12 -3.27 1.90
CA ILE A 61 -1.27 -2.90 0.76
C ILE A 61 -0.63 -4.14 0.15
N GLY A 62 -0.11 -5.07 0.97
CA GLY A 62 0.42 -6.34 0.50
C GLY A 62 -0.58 -7.15 -0.32
N LEU A 63 -1.83 -7.21 0.13
CA LEU A 63 -2.93 -7.92 -0.54
C LEU A 63 -3.36 -7.24 -1.84
N LEU A 64 -3.54 -5.92 -1.83
CA LEU A 64 -4.06 -5.18 -2.98
C LEU A 64 -2.99 -4.95 -4.07
N TYR A 65 -1.77 -4.61 -3.68
CA TYR A 65 -0.71 -4.17 -4.60
C TYR A 65 0.20 -5.32 -5.02
N GLY A 66 0.19 -6.42 -4.27
CA GLY A 66 0.95 -7.62 -4.54
C GLY A 66 2.47 -7.42 -4.43
N LYS A 67 3.23 -8.46 -4.79
CA LYS A 67 4.67 -8.57 -4.50
C LYS A 67 5.58 -7.51 -5.15
N LYS A 68 5.11 -6.80 -6.18
CA LYS A 68 5.93 -5.83 -6.92
C LYS A 68 5.71 -4.39 -6.46
N LEU A 69 4.45 -3.99 -6.25
CA LEU A 69 4.11 -2.61 -5.92
C LEU A 69 4.04 -2.37 -4.40
N ALA A 70 3.72 -3.41 -3.61
CA ALA A 70 3.69 -3.29 -2.15
C ALA A 70 5.04 -2.88 -1.54
N PRO A 71 6.18 -3.54 -1.85
CA PRO A 71 7.48 -3.12 -1.30
C PRO A 71 7.89 -1.71 -1.76
N ALA A 72 7.58 -1.31 -3.00
CA ALA A 72 7.84 0.06 -3.47
C ALA A 72 7.05 1.11 -2.67
N THR A 73 5.79 0.79 -2.33
CA THR A 73 4.93 1.66 -1.51
C THR A 73 5.41 1.76 -0.08
N LEU A 74 5.82 0.63 0.51
CA LEU A 74 6.40 0.63 1.87
C LEU A 74 7.70 1.42 1.95
N LEU A 75 8.61 1.24 0.98
CA LEU A 75 9.85 2.00 0.93
C LEU A 75 9.59 3.51 0.77
N SER A 76 8.62 3.87 -0.08
CA SER A 76 8.22 5.27 -0.27
C SER A 76 7.56 5.90 0.97
N TYR A 77 7.04 5.11 1.90
CA TYR A 77 6.50 5.60 3.16
C TYR A 77 7.58 5.78 4.24
N ILE A 78 8.63 4.96 4.18
CA ILE A 78 9.74 4.99 5.14
C ILE A 78 10.70 6.16 4.86
N VAL A 79 10.90 6.50 3.58
CA VAL A 79 11.69 7.65 3.12
C VAL A 79 10.89 8.94 3.26
#